data_AF-A0A6V7WYJ0-F1
#
_entry.id   AF-A0A6V7WYJ0-F1
#
_cell.length_a   1.000
_cell.length_b   1.000
_cell.length_c   1.000
_cell.angle_alpha   90.00
_cell.angle_beta   90.00
_cell.angle_gamma   90.00
#
_symmetry.space_group_name_H-M   'P 1'
#
loop_
_entity.id
_entity.type
_entity.pdbx_description
1 polymer ?
#
loop_
_entity_poly.entity_id
_entity_poly.type
_entity_poly.pdbx_seq_one_letter_code
_entity_poly.pdbx_strand_id
1 'polypeptide(L)'
;MTEKESSILDFELIQNNDATKIENNLNNPQIEINELKNKYVLLEEKNLSLENKIKIMEDMNFKNKFEEHENEIKKLNFQQTKFKEEKDKFDLTEMRIHFESEIKILKEFVIEKITSLENKIDKSTIELEKLNKLNCTQMLFVKNKNKWKEIVIFADDTSRCCENECINTGNPNGACINGNGFINIINDESIKYFMGKVYKTAEILAENSFKKPQEDCANYSLFYFEIKCKIEGEDNLMVIGLQNCSTKNYTRYNAREVKIKHCLQEFNLATFSWNDGDIFGCGVVYPPNKKNRMPYAFFTQNGKLIGKAILLNENNDLYIPYIILRCCSAETNFGHALETKPFCFDISKNFVLKEFY
;
A
#
# COMPACT_ATOMS: atom_id res chain seq x y z
N MET A 1 -71.18 8.14 -66.45
CA MET A 1 -71.28 9.24 -67.44
C MET A 1 -70.12 9.06 -68.40
N THR A 2 -70.26 8.79 -69.69
CA THR A 2 -71.42 8.55 -70.56
C THR A 2 -70.86 7.95 -71.86
N GLU A 3 -71.63 7.04 -72.43
CA GLU A 3 -71.65 6.49 -73.79
C GLU A 3 -71.15 7.44 -74.91
N LYS A 4 -70.62 6.88 -76.01
CA LYS A 4 -71.40 6.66 -77.26
C LYS A 4 -70.58 6.16 -78.46
N GLU A 5 -71.17 5.16 -79.12
CA GLU A 5 -70.99 4.77 -80.53
C GLU A 5 -71.60 5.81 -81.50
N SER A 6 -71.18 5.77 -82.78
CA SER A 6 -71.91 6.22 -84.00
C SER A 6 -70.93 6.12 -85.21
N SER A 7 -71.08 5.22 -86.21
CA SER A 7 -71.95 5.27 -87.42
C SER A 7 -71.75 6.54 -88.28
N ILE A 8 -71.84 6.65 -89.61
CA ILE A 8 -72.10 5.82 -90.80
C ILE A 8 -71.93 6.81 -92.01
N LEU A 9 -71.42 6.35 -93.15
CA LEU A 9 -71.68 6.67 -94.58
C LEU A 9 -71.86 8.11 -95.18
N ASP A 10 -71.36 8.25 -96.43
CA ASP A 10 -72.05 8.64 -97.69
C ASP A 10 -71.57 9.84 -98.54
N PHE A 11 -71.92 9.72 -99.84
CA PHE A 11 -71.83 10.56 -101.05
C PHE A 11 -70.79 10.11 -102.11
N GLU A 12 -71.20 9.30 -103.12
CA GLU A 12 -71.92 9.58 -104.40
C GLU A 12 -71.00 10.12 -105.53
N LEU A 13 -70.80 9.45 -106.69
CA LEU A 13 -71.67 9.06 -107.82
C LEU A 13 -71.74 10.13 -108.93
N ILE A 14 -71.08 9.89 -110.08
CA ILE A 14 -71.45 10.42 -111.41
C ILE A 14 -71.25 9.31 -112.46
N GLN A 15 -72.23 9.21 -113.35
CA GLN A 15 -72.54 8.13 -114.29
C GLN A 15 -71.95 8.31 -115.70
N ASN A 16 -72.15 7.24 -116.49
CA ASN A 16 -72.55 7.17 -117.92
C ASN A 16 -71.48 6.90 -119.00
N ASN A 17 -71.54 5.65 -119.50
CA ASN A 17 -71.76 5.21 -120.88
C ASN A 17 -71.18 6.04 -122.04
N ASP A 18 -70.31 5.44 -122.86
CA ASP A 18 -70.74 4.96 -124.19
C ASP A 18 -69.64 4.20 -124.96
N ALA A 19 -70.12 3.36 -125.88
CA ALA A 19 -69.51 2.94 -127.15
C ALA A 19 -68.42 1.84 -127.16
N THR A 20 -68.93 0.64 -127.43
CA THR A 20 -68.34 -0.43 -128.26
C THR A 20 -67.58 0.06 -129.50
N LYS A 21 -66.32 -0.38 -129.66
CA LYS A 21 -65.70 -0.97 -130.87
C LYS A 21 -64.18 -0.84 -130.77
N ILE A 22 -63.51 -1.97 -130.99
CA ILE A 22 -62.24 -2.18 -131.72
C ILE A 22 -61.54 -3.38 -131.05
N GLU A 23 -62.04 -4.56 -131.39
CA GLU A 23 -61.18 -5.72 -131.61
C GLU A 23 -60.21 -5.41 -132.76
N ASN A 24 -59.04 -6.05 -132.72
CA ASN A 24 -57.92 -6.01 -133.68
C ASN A 24 -56.83 -4.99 -133.34
N ASN A 25 -55.93 -5.39 -132.42
CA ASN A 25 -54.49 -5.47 -132.69
C ASN A 25 -53.75 -6.05 -131.46
N LEU A 26 -54.10 -7.29 -131.11
CA LEU A 26 -53.28 -8.14 -130.24
C LEU A 26 -52.24 -8.84 -131.12
N ASN A 27 -50.98 -8.41 -131.03
CA ASN A 27 -49.80 -9.28 -131.13
C ASN A 27 -48.47 -8.52 -130.92
N ASN A 28 -48.40 -7.62 -129.93
CA ASN A 28 -47.10 -7.22 -129.38
C ASN A 28 -46.99 -6.76 -127.90
N PRO A 29 -47.83 -7.16 -126.89
CA PRO A 29 -47.64 -6.72 -125.49
C PRO A 29 -46.85 -7.69 -124.59
N GLN A 30 -46.45 -8.88 -125.09
CA GLN A 30 -45.83 -9.90 -124.24
C GLN A 30 -44.42 -9.50 -123.76
N ILE A 31 -43.73 -8.61 -124.49
CA ILE A 31 -42.38 -8.15 -124.17
C ILE A 31 -42.42 -7.05 -123.07
N GLU A 32 -43.36 -6.10 -123.14
CA GLU A 32 -43.51 -5.03 -122.14
C GLU A 32 -44.01 -5.54 -120.77
N ILE A 33 -44.87 -6.56 -120.74
CA ILE A 33 -45.38 -7.14 -119.48
C ILE A 33 -44.26 -7.84 -118.69
N ASN A 34 -43.32 -8.48 -119.38
CA ASN A 34 -42.18 -9.12 -118.72
C ASN A 34 -41.16 -8.10 -118.20
N GLU A 35 -40.95 -6.97 -118.90
CA GLU A 35 -40.14 -5.87 -118.38
C GLU A 35 -40.78 -5.18 -117.16
N LEU A 36 -42.11 -5.00 -117.17
CA LEU A 36 -42.86 -4.45 -116.03
C LEU A 36 -42.83 -5.38 -114.81
N LYS A 37 -42.95 -6.70 -115.00
CA LYS A 37 -42.80 -7.68 -113.92
C LYS A 37 -41.39 -7.65 -113.32
N ASN A 38 -40.36 -7.59 -114.15
CA ASN A 38 -38.98 -7.50 -113.67
C ASN A 38 -38.72 -6.18 -112.92
N LYS A 39 -39.28 -5.05 -113.38
CA LYS A 39 -39.22 -3.78 -112.63
C LYS A 39 -39.97 -3.84 -111.30
N TYR A 40 -41.12 -4.52 -111.25
CA TYR A 40 -41.90 -4.67 -110.02
C TYR A 40 -41.15 -5.52 -108.99
N VAL A 41 -40.59 -6.67 -109.40
CA VAL A 41 -39.74 -7.52 -108.53
C VAL A 41 -38.54 -6.72 -108.01
N LEU A 42 -37.89 -5.93 -108.86
CA LEU A 42 -36.77 -5.08 -108.44
C LEU A 42 -37.19 -3.96 -107.48
N LEU A 43 -38.44 -3.49 -107.57
CA LEU A 43 -39.00 -2.49 -106.65
C LEU A 43 -39.34 -3.11 -105.29
N GLU A 44 -39.88 -4.32 -105.30
CA GLU A 44 -40.26 -5.09 -104.12
C GLU A 44 -39.01 -5.49 -103.31
N GLU A 45 -37.95 -5.94 -104.00
CA GLU A 45 -36.63 -6.18 -103.39
C GLU A 45 -36.02 -4.91 -102.79
N LYS A 46 -36.19 -3.75 -103.44
CA LYS A 46 -35.73 -2.46 -102.92
C LYS A 46 -36.53 -2.00 -101.70
N ASN A 47 -37.84 -2.19 -101.69
CA ASN A 47 -38.69 -1.87 -100.53
C ASN A 47 -38.34 -2.76 -99.34
N LEU A 48 -38.18 -4.08 -99.56
CA LEU A 48 -37.76 -5.01 -98.51
C LEU A 48 -36.37 -4.66 -97.97
N SER A 49 -35.45 -4.22 -98.84
CA SER A 49 -34.13 -3.70 -98.43
C SER A 49 -34.24 -2.43 -97.60
N LEU A 50 -35.15 -1.51 -97.94
CA LEU A 50 -35.38 -0.28 -97.19
C LEU A 50 -36.01 -0.54 -95.82
N GLU A 51 -37.03 -1.40 -95.74
CA GLU A 51 -37.68 -1.78 -94.48
C GLU A 51 -36.68 -2.43 -93.52
N ASN A 52 -35.82 -3.31 -94.02
CA ASN A 52 -34.75 -3.90 -93.21
C ASN A 52 -33.75 -2.84 -92.72
N LYS A 53 -33.40 -1.85 -93.54
CA LYS A 53 -32.51 -0.74 -93.12
C LYS A 53 -33.15 0.17 -92.07
N ILE A 54 -34.45 0.46 -92.21
CA ILE A 54 -35.21 1.26 -91.24
C ILE A 54 -35.25 0.53 -89.89
N LYS A 55 -35.58 -0.76 -89.90
CA LYS A 55 -35.62 -1.60 -88.69
C LYS A 55 -34.26 -1.68 -87.99
N ILE A 56 -33.17 -1.84 -88.76
CA ILE A 56 -31.80 -1.84 -88.23
C ILE A 56 -31.42 -0.47 -87.63
N MET A 57 -31.83 0.64 -88.27
CA MET A 57 -31.60 1.99 -87.73
C MET A 57 -32.39 2.23 -86.44
N GLU A 58 -33.64 1.79 -86.36
CA GLU A 58 -34.46 1.88 -85.16
C GLU A 58 -33.87 1.04 -84.03
N ASP A 59 -33.45 -0.20 -84.31
CA ASP A 59 -32.80 -1.09 -83.34
C ASP A 59 -31.46 -0.52 -82.84
N MET A 60 -30.64 0.07 -83.73
CA MET A 60 -29.40 0.75 -83.32
C MET A 60 -29.66 1.98 -82.46
N ASN A 61 -30.68 2.78 -82.80
CA ASN A 61 -31.04 3.98 -82.04
C ASN A 61 -31.61 3.63 -80.65
N PHE A 62 -32.41 2.57 -80.57
CA PHE A 62 -32.89 2.02 -79.30
C PHE A 62 -31.75 1.46 -78.46
N LYS A 63 -30.82 0.71 -79.07
CA LYS A 63 -29.67 0.14 -78.37
C LYS A 63 -28.75 1.23 -77.80
N ASN A 64 -28.46 2.27 -78.58
CA ASN A 64 -27.65 3.40 -78.12
C ASN A 64 -28.31 4.14 -76.94
N LYS A 65 -29.62 4.43 -77.04
CA LYS A 65 -30.38 5.05 -75.93
C LYS A 65 -30.45 4.17 -74.69
N PHE A 66 -30.56 2.85 -74.87
CA PHE A 66 -30.59 1.91 -73.76
C PHE A 66 -29.23 1.86 -73.05
N GLU A 67 -28.14 1.85 -73.80
CA GLU A 67 -26.77 1.86 -73.28
C GLU A 67 -26.44 3.19 -72.57
N GLU A 68 -26.91 4.31 -73.11
CA GLU A 68 -26.80 5.63 -72.47
C GLU A 68 -27.56 5.69 -71.14
N HIS A 69 -28.79 5.20 -71.11
CA HIS A 69 -29.56 5.09 -69.86
C HIS A 69 -28.94 4.10 -68.86
N GLU A 70 -28.40 2.97 -69.31
CA GLU A 70 -27.73 2.01 -68.43
C GLU A 70 -26.49 2.64 -67.76
N ASN A 71 -25.74 3.46 -68.51
CA ASN A 71 -24.61 4.20 -67.98
C ASN A 71 -25.03 5.30 -66.99
N GLU A 72 -26.13 6.01 -67.25
CA GLU A 72 -26.70 6.97 -66.29
C GLU A 72 -27.17 6.28 -65.00
N ILE A 73 -27.85 5.13 -65.11
CA ILE A 73 -28.30 4.34 -63.94
C ILE A 73 -27.09 3.88 -63.12
N LYS A 74 -26.01 3.39 -63.76
CA LYS A 74 -24.77 3.01 -63.07
C LYS A 74 -24.16 4.20 -62.34
N LYS A 75 -24.13 5.39 -62.96
CA LYS A 75 -23.62 6.62 -62.35
C LYS A 75 -24.45 7.07 -61.14
N LEU A 76 -25.78 7.00 -61.23
CA LEU A 76 -26.68 7.31 -60.12
C LEU A 76 -26.54 6.32 -58.96
N ASN A 77 -26.43 5.02 -59.23
CA ASN A 77 -26.22 4.00 -58.21
C ASN A 77 -24.88 4.21 -57.47
N PHE A 78 -23.82 4.58 -58.20
CA PHE A 78 -22.53 4.93 -57.60
C PHE A 78 -22.62 6.18 -56.70
N GLN A 79 -23.37 7.20 -57.13
CA GLN A 79 -23.60 8.40 -56.31
C GLN A 79 -24.42 8.10 -55.05
N GLN A 80 -25.46 7.27 -55.15
CA GLN A 80 -26.27 6.84 -54.00
C GLN A 80 -25.47 6.04 -52.97
N THR A 81 -24.60 5.12 -53.42
CA THR A 81 -23.72 4.36 -52.52
C THR A 81 -22.73 5.27 -51.81
N LYS A 82 -22.10 6.19 -52.53
CA LYS A 82 -21.19 7.19 -51.93
C LYS A 82 -21.89 8.07 -50.89
N PHE A 83 -23.13 8.51 -51.18
CA PHE A 83 -23.92 9.31 -50.24
C PHE A 83 -24.31 8.52 -48.97
N LYS A 84 -24.60 7.22 -49.11
CA LYS A 84 -24.90 6.34 -47.98
C LYS A 84 -23.68 6.15 -47.07
N GLU A 85 -22.50 5.93 -47.65
CA GLU A 85 -21.23 5.82 -46.90
C GLU A 85 -20.87 7.12 -46.17
N GLU A 86 -21.09 8.28 -46.80
CA GLU A 86 -20.85 9.58 -46.17
C GLU A 86 -21.84 9.86 -45.03
N LYS A 87 -23.11 9.45 -45.18
CA LYS A 87 -24.11 9.54 -44.12
C LYS A 87 -23.75 8.65 -42.92
N ASP A 88 -23.38 7.40 -43.16
CA ASP A 88 -22.98 6.47 -42.09
C ASP A 88 -21.73 6.99 -41.33
N LYS A 89 -20.78 7.64 -42.04
CA LYS A 89 -19.62 8.30 -41.41
C LYS A 89 -20.02 9.51 -40.56
N PHE A 90 -21.00 10.29 -41.01
CA PHE A 90 -21.50 11.45 -40.27
C PHE A 90 -22.16 11.00 -38.96
N ASP A 91 -23.05 10.02 -39.03
CA ASP A 91 -23.76 9.46 -37.86
C ASP A 91 -22.78 8.87 -36.83
N LEU A 92 -21.72 8.20 -37.29
CA LEU A 92 -20.64 7.69 -36.42
C LEU A 92 -19.83 8.82 -35.74
N THR A 93 -19.64 9.95 -36.42
CA THR A 93 -18.89 11.09 -35.88
C THR A 93 -19.70 11.81 -34.79
N GLU A 94 -21.00 12.02 -35.01
CA GLU A 94 -21.88 12.63 -34.04
C GLU A 94 -22.03 11.75 -32.78
N MET A 95 -22.19 10.45 -32.97
CA MET A 95 -22.22 9.47 -31.86
C MET A 95 -20.91 9.46 -31.06
N ARG A 96 -19.76 9.56 -31.75
CA ARG A 96 -18.46 9.65 -31.09
C ARG A 96 -18.32 10.92 -30.25
N ILE A 97 -18.74 12.08 -30.78
CA ILE A 97 -18.73 13.36 -30.05
C ILE A 97 -19.60 13.26 -28.79
N HIS A 98 -20.79 12.67 -28.91
CA HIS A 98 -21.68 12.43 -27.77
C HIS A 98 -21.00 11.57 -26.70
N PHE A 99 -20.45 10.42 -27.06
CA PHE A 99 -19.75 9.54 -26.11
C PHE A 99 -18.52 10.20 -25.48
N GLU A 100 -17.73 10.96 -26.24
CA GLU A 100 -16.59 11.70 -25.70
C GLU A 100 -17.04 12.74 -24.66
N SER A 101 -18.18 13.39 -24.88
CA SER A 101 -18.77 14.34 -23.91
C SER A 101 -19.27 13.65 -22.64
N GLU A 102 -19.94 12.50 -22.75
CA GLU A 102 -20.39 11.72 -21.59
C GLU A 102 -19.23 11.15 -20.79
N ILE A 103 -18.19 10.64 -21.46
CA ILE A 103 -16.96 10.16 -20.82
C ILE A 103 -16.29 11.30 -20.06
N LYS A 104 -16.30 12.53 -20.61
CA LYS A 104 -15.74 13.69 -19.92
C LYS A 104 -16.50 14.02 -18.64
N ILE A 105 -17.84 14.07 -18.70
CA ILE A 105 -18.70 14.31 -17.53
C ILE A 105 -18.46 13.24 -16.46
N LEU A 106 -18.38 11.97 -16.87
CA LEU A 106 -18.15 10.86 -15.95
C LEU A 106 -16.77 10.94 -15.28
N LYS A 107 -15.73 11.32 -16.03
CA LYS A 107 -14.38 11.52 -15.47
C LYS A 107 -14.36 12.64 -14.43
N GLU A 108 -15.00 13.77 -14.72
CA GLU A 108 -15.10 14.89 -13.78
C GLU A 108 -15.83 14.48 -12.49
N PHE A 109 -16.95 13.75 -12.62
CA PHE A 109 -17.68 13.21 -11.47
C PHE A 109 -16.83 12.25 -10.63
N VAL A 110 -16.08 11.34 -11.26
CA VAL A 110 -15.19 10.40 -10.55
C VAL A 110 -14.08 11.14 -9.81
N ILE A 111 -13.45 12.15 -10.44
CA ILE A 111 -12.40 12.98 -9.80
C ILE A 111 -12.97 13.70 -8.57
N GLU A 112 -14.17 14.28 -8.67
CA GLU A 112 -14.83 14.94 -7.53
C GLU A 112 -15.08 13.95 -6.37
N LYS A 113 -15.54 12.73 -6.67
CA LYS A 113 -15.76 11.70 -5.65
C LYS A 113 -14.47 11.21 -5.01
N ILE A 114 -13.40 11.02 -5.79
CA ILE A 114 -12.09 10.64 -5.27
C ILE A 114 -11.58 11.74 -4.32
N THR A 115 -11.60 12.99 -4.75
CA THR A 115 -11.17 14.14 -3.95
C THR A 115 -12.00 14.26 -2.65
N SER A 116 -13.32 14.01 -2.73
CA SER A 116 -14.20 14.01 -1.55
C SER A 116 -13.86 12.89 -0.56
N LEU A 117 -13.51 11.70 -1.06
CA LEU A 117 -13.11 10.55 -0.23
C LEU A 117 -11.74 10.76 0.42
N GLU A 118 -10.76 11.27 -0.32
CA GLU A 118 -9.43 11.61 0.21
C GLU A 118 -9.54 12.60 1.37
N ASN A 119 -10.31 13.68 1.20
CA ASN A 119 -10.58 14.64 2.27
C ASN A 119 -11.23 14.01 3.52
N LYS A 120 -12.12 13.00 3.33
CA LYS A 120 -12.72 12.27 4.46
C LYS A 120 -11.70 11.38 5.16
N ILE A 121 -10.83 10.71 4.40
CA ILE A 121 -9.76 9.87 4.94
C ILE A 121 -8.78 10.71 5.77
N ASP A 122 -8.38 11.88 5.26
CA ASP A 122 -7.48 12.79 5.98
C ASP A 122 -8.11 13.27 7.28
N LYS A 123 -9.39 13.67 7.24
CA LYS A 123 -10.13 14.07 8.43
C LYS A 123 -10.23 12.95 9.46
N SER A 124 -10.58 11.73 9.04
CA SER A 124 -10.66 10.57 9.93
C SER A 124 -9.30 10.17 10.49
N THR A 125 -8.22 10.31 9.73
CA THR A 125 -6.84 10.05 10.19
C THR A 125 -6.46 11.02 11.31
N ILE A 126 -6.75 12.32 11.13
CA ILE A 126 -6.52 13.35 12.15
C ILE A 126 -7.37 13.09 13.40
N GLU A 127 -8.64 12.69 13.26
CA GLU A 127 -9.51 12.32 14.38
C GLU A 127 -8.99 11.10 15.14
N LEU A 128 -8.49 10.08 14.42
CA LEU A 128 -7.90 8.89 15.01
C LEU A 128 -6.61 9.21 15.79
N GLU A 129 -5.75 10.09 15.25
CA GLU A 129 -4.56 10.57 15.95
C GLU A 129 -4.91 11.35 17.22
N LYS A 130 -5.95 12.19 17.19
CA LYS A 130 -6.47 12.90 18.37
C LYS A 130 -7.02 11.93 19.41
N LEU A 131 -7.81 10.94 18.99
CA LEU A 131 -8.35 9.90 19.87
C LEU A 131 -7.25 9.03 20.48
N ASN A 132 -6.23 8.65 19.70
CA ASN A 132 -5.07 7.94 20.21
C ASN A 132 -4.32 8.79 21.24
N LYS A 133 -4.15 10.09 21.02
CA LYS A 133 -3.58 11.00 22.03
C LYS A 133 -4.42 11.11 23.31
N LEU A 134 -5.75 10.98 23.21
CA LEU A 134 -6.67 11.07 24.36
C LEU A 134 -6.83 9.74 25.13
N ASN A 135 -6.74 8.60 24.44
CA ASN A 135 -6.95 7.27 25.04
C ASN A 135 -5.66 6.51 25.35
N CYS A 136 -4.52 6.88 24.75
CA CYS A 136 -3.25 6.25 25.10
C CYS A 136 -2.80 6.78 26.45
N THR A 137 -2.87 5.90 27.43
CA THR A 137 -2.10 6.05 28.66
C THR A 137 -0.63 6.06 28.24
N GLN A 138 -0.01 7.23 28.16
CA GLN A 138 1.37 7.35 27.66
C GLN A 138 2.33 6.81 28.73
N MET A 139 3.47 6.29 28.31
CA MET A 139 4.57 5.98 29.22
C MET A 139 5.49 7.18 29.29
N LEU A 140 5.60 7.80 30.46
CA LEU A 140 6.44 8.96 30.69
C LEU A 140 7.69 8.53 31.45
N PHE A 141 8.86 8.80 30.87
CA PHE A 141 10.12 8.62 31.59
C PHE A 141 10.23 9.64 32.72
N VAL A 142 10.45 9.15 33.93
CA VAL A 142 10.64 9.97 35.12
C VAL A 142 12.13 10.08 35.39
N LYS A 143 12.67 11.28 35.15
CA LYS A 143 14.08 11.59 35.43
C LYS A 143 14.33 11.48 36.94
N ASN A 144 15.24 10.60 37.33
CA ASN A 144 15.68 10.45 38.71
C ASN A 144 17.21 10.53 38.76
N LYS A 145 17.74 11.63 39.30
CA LYS A 145 19.20 11.77 39.47
C LYS A 145 19.64 10.74 40.52
N ASN A 146 20.53 9.84 40.14
CA ASN A 146 20.95 8.74 40.98
C ASN A 146 22.46 8.49 40.86
N LYS A 147 22.99 7.71 41.78
CA LYS A 147 24.38 7.28 41.84
C LYS A 147 24.54 6.02 42.67
N TRP A 148 25.64 5.32 42.53
CA TRP A 148 25.98 4.21 43.42
C TRP A 148 26.37 4.72 44.81
N LYS A 149 25.87 4.09 45.87
CA LYS A 149 26.02 4.59 47.23
C LYS A 149 26.52 3.55 48.22
N GLU A 150 25.95 2.35 48.20
CA GLU A 150 26.14 1.36 49.26
C GLU A 150 26.68 0.07 48.66
N ILE A 151 27.74 -0.46 49.28
CA ILE A 151 28.27 -1.80 49.02
C ILE A 151 27.67 -2.71 50.09
N VAL A 152 26.79 -3.63 49.70
CA VAL A 152 26.11 -4.52 50.62
C VAL A 152 27.03 -5.69 50.96
N ILE A 153 27.26 -5.87 52.26
CA ILE A 153 28.02 -6.98 52.81
C ILE A 153 27.04 -8.03 53.30
N PHE A 154 27.11 -9.21 52.71
CA PHE A 154 26.37 -10.38 53.16
C PHE A 154 27.07 -11.04 54.36
N ALA A 155 26.31 -11.88 55.07
CA ALA A 155 26.84 -12.62 56.20
C ALA A 155 27.89 -13.67 55.80
N ASP A 156 27.95 -14.04 54.52
CA ASP A 156 28.98 -14.94 54.00
C ASP A 156 30.25 -14.18 53.59
N ASP A 157 31.39 -14.85 53.73
CA ASP A 157 32.71 -14.27 53.42
C ASP A 157 32.91 -14.00 51.92
N THR A 158 31.93 -14.31 51.07
CA THR A 158 32.03 -14.11 49.60
C THR A 158 31.85 -12.65 49.20
N SER A 159 31.22 -11.86 50.07
CA SER A 159 30.76 -10.50 49.81
C SER A 159 31.69 -9.39 50.29
N ARG A 160 32.65 -9.74 51.17
CA ARG A 160 33.66 -8.83 51.71
C ARG A 160 34.93 -8.93 50.90
N CYS A 161 35.65 -7.83 50.73
CA CYS A 161 36.99 -7.87 50.15
C CYS A 161 37.93 -8.74 51.01
N CYS A 162 37.82 -8.66 52.33
CA CYS A 162 38.52 -9.45 53.35
C CYS A 162 37.84 -9.26 54.72
N GLU A 163 38.27 -10.01 55.74
CA GLU A 163 37.77 -9.89 57.13
C GLU A 163 37.85 -8.46 57.68
N ASN A 164 38.87 -7.70 57.31
CA ASN A 164 39.06 -6.30 57.73
C ASN A 164 38.23 -5.28 56.93
N GLU A 165 37.42 -5.72 55.96
CA GLU A 165 36.53 -4.86 55.15
C GLU A 165 37.22 -3.59 54.62
N CYS A 166 38.46 -3.72 54.14
CA CYS A 166 39.27 -2.59 53.70
C CYS A 166 38.60 -1.74 52.61
N ILE A 167 37.70 -2.36 51.84
CA ILE A 167 36.83 -1.70 50.88
C ILE A 167 35.39 -1.93 51.32
N ASN A 168 34.64 -0.85 51.56
CA ASN A 168 33.26 -0.86 52.05
C ASN A 168 32.53 0.44 51.68
N THR A 169 31.28 0.62 52.13
CA THR A 169 30.49 1.84 51.85
C THR A 169 31.16 3.15 52.30
N GLY A 170 31.85 3.15 53.45
CA GLY A 170 32.56 4.32 53.97
C GLY A 170 33.93 4.54 53.32
N ASN A 171 34.55 3.48 52.81
CA ASN A 171 35.81 3.52 52.06
C ASN A 171 35.67 2.72 50.75
N PRO A 172 34.94 3.25 49.74
CA PRO A 172 34.55 2.49 48.56
C PRO A 172 35.65 2.38 47.51
N ASN A 173 36.82 2.94 47.79
CA ASN A 173 37.99 2.91 46.93
C ASN A 173 39.23 2.46 47.72
N GLY A 174 40.13 1.74 47.04
CA GLY A 174 41.36 1.25 47.65
C GLY A 174 41.80 -0.08 47.05
N ALA A 175 42.66 -0.78 47.80
CA ALA A 175 43.08 -2.13 47.50
C ALA A 175 42.79 -3.02 48.70
N CYS A 176 42.36 -4.25 48.45
CA CYS A 176 42.26 -5.25 49.51
C CYS A 176 43.65 -5.60 50.01
N ILE A 177 43.91 -5.47 51.31
CA ILE A 177 45.22 -5.77 51.92
C ILE A 177 45.63 -7.24 51.75
N ASN A 178 44.66 -8.15 51.64
CA ASN A 178 44.90 -9.57 51.38
C ASN A 178 45.11 -9.87 49.88
N GLY A 179 44.99 -8.86 49.01
CA GLY A 179 45.13 -9.00 47.57
C GLY A 179 43.96 -9.75 46.90
N ASN A 180 42.78 -9.77 47.52
CA ASN A 180 41.57 -10.33 46.90
C ASN A 180 41.01 -9.35 45.86
N GLY A 181 40.45 -9.89 44.79
CA GLY A 181 39.79 -9.09 43.76
C GLY A 181 38.42 -8.60 44.25
N PHE A 182 38.13 -7.31 44.04
CA PHE A 182 36.91 -6.67 44.52
C PHE A 182 36.59 -5.41 43.71
N ILE A 183 35.38 -4.88 43.89
CA ILE A 183 34.96 -3.63 43.24
C ILE A 183 35.44 -2.41 44.01
N ASN A 184 35.65 -1.32 43.27
CA ASN A 184 35.71 0.04 43.80
C ASN A 184 34.64 0.90 43.11
N ILE A 185 33.94 1.74 43.87
CA ILE A 185 33.10 2.81 43.31
C ILE A 185 34.04 4.00 43.01
N ILE A 186 34.37 4.19 41.74
CA ILE A 186 35.35 5.20 41.30
C ILE A 186 34.74 6.60 41.30
N ASN A 187 33.47 6.70 40.94
CA ASN A 187 32.66 7.90 40.99
C ASN A 187 31.18 7.53 41.08
N ASP A 188 30.29 8.52 41.01
CA ASP A 188 28.84 8.35 41.11
C ASP A 188 28.23 7.31 40.14
N GLU A 189 28.84 7.05 38.98
CA GLU A 189 28.31 6.17 37.94
C GLU A 189 29.25 5.02 37.53
N SER A 190 30.51 5.04 37.95
CA SER A 190 31.55 4.10 37.47
C SER A 190 32.03 3.20 38.58
N ILE A 191 31.99 1.90 38.33
CA ILE A 191 32.51 0.86 39.21
C ILE A 191 33.61 0.12 38.48
N LYS A 192 34.77 -0.04 39.13
CA LYS A 192 35.91 -0.78 38.59
C LYS A 192 36.18 -2.02 39.42
N TYR A 193 36.32 -3.17 38.78
CA TYR A 193 36.79 -4.38 39.45
C TYR A 193 38.32 -4.45 39.37
N PHE A 194 38.95 -4.69 40.51
CA PHE A 194 40.38 -4.95 40.60
C PHE A 194 40.57 -6.46 40.73
N MET A 195 41.37 -7.04 39.84
CA MET A 195 41.70 -8.46 39.90
C MET A 195 42.62 -8.76 41.08
N GLY A 196 42.49 -9.96 41.64
CA GLY A 196 43.30 -10.41 42.78
C GLY A 196 43.36 -11.93 42.85
N LYS A 197 43.88 -12.46 43.97
CA LYS A 197 44.09 -13.89 44.18
C LYS A 197 42.78 -14.67 44.31
N VAL A 198 41.78 -14.07 44.95
CA VAL A 198 40.44 -14.64 45.15
C VAL A 198 39.42 -13.64 44.63
N TYR A 199 38.51 -14.09 43.76
CA TYR A 199 37.48 -13.24 43.17
C TYR A 199 36.27 -13.14 44.11
N LYS A 200 36.11 -11.98 44.73
CA LYS A 200 34.96 -11.69 45.60
C LYS A 200 33.83 -11.03 44.81
N THR A 201 32.61 -11.31 45.23
CA THR A 201 31.39 -10.75 44.64
C THR A 201 30.97 -9.54 45.47
N ALA A 202 30.40 -8.52 44.85
CA ALA A 202 29.87 -7.37 45.57
C ALA A 202 28.49 -7.00 45.03
N GLU A 203 27.56 -6.74 45.94
CA GLU A 203 26.28 -6.10 45.62
C GLU A 203 26.39 -4.60 45.89
N ILE A 204 25.88 -3.79 44.95
CA ILE A 204 25.91 -2.34 45.02
C ILE A 204 24.50 -1.79 44.85
N LEU A 205 24.03 -0.98 45.80
CA LEU A 205 22.76 -0.28 45.76
C LEU A 205 22.94 1.18 45.35
N ALA A 206 21.96 1.69 44.61
CA ALA A 206 21.90 3.10 44.27
C ALA A 206 21.40 3.96 45.45
N GLU A 207 21.74 5.24 45.45
CA GLU A 207 21.37 6.21 46.49
C GLU A 207 19.85 6.40 46.58
N ASN A 208 19.22 6.59 45.42
CA ASN A 208 17.81 6.91 45.32
C ASN A 208 17.01 5.71 44.83
N SER A 209 15.84 5.53 45.43
CA SER A 209 14.84 4.58 44.95
C SER A 209 14.03 5.18 43.80
N PHE A 210 13.53 4.30 42.95
CA PHE A 210 12.43 4.59 42.04
C PHE A 210 11.15 4.59 42.88
N LYS A 211 10.59 5.79 43.06
CA LYS A 211 9.36 6.01 43.82
C LYS A 211 8.21 6.28 42.87
N LYS A 212 7.11 5.55 43.02
CA LYS A 212 5.88 5.84 42.28
C LYS A 212 5.46 7.30 42.50
N PRO A 213 5.18 8.06 41.42
CA PRO A 213 4.67 9.42 41.56
C PRO A 213 3.35 9.46 42.34
N GLN A 214 3.27 10.32 43.36
CA GLN A 214 2.08 10.47 44.21
C GLN A 214 0.99 11.33 43.56
N GLU A 215 1.38 12.21 42.64
CA GLU A 215 0.43 13.04 41.89
C GLU A 215 -0.51 12.17 41.07
N ASP A 216 -1.69 12.71 40.76
CA ASP A 216 -2.76 12.02 40.06
C ASP A 216 -2.39 11.83 38.57
N CYS A 217 -1.36 11.02 38.30
CA CYS A 217 -0.82 10.79 36.98
C CYS A 217 -1.79 9.92 36.18
N ALA A 218 -2.35 10.49 35.10
CA ALA A 218 -3.13 9.75 34.12
C ALA A 218 -2.27 8.77 33.30
N ASN A 219 -0.94 8.92 33.34
CA ASN A 219 0.04 8.21 32.52
C ASN A 219 0.83 7.17 33.33
N TYR A 220 1.41 6.20 32.61
CA TYR A 220 2.40 5.29 33.19
C TYR A 220 3.70 6.03 33.46
N SER A 221 4.37 5.69 34.55
CA SER A 221 5.65 6.27 34.93
C SER A 221 6.76 5.23 34.74
N LEU A 222 7.73 5.52 33.89
CA LEU A 222 8.89 4.66 33.62
C LEU A 222 10.10 5.21 34.37
N PHE A 223 10.72 4.37 35.18
CA PHE A 223 12.09 4.56 35.65
C PHE A 223 12.98 3.53 34.98
N TYR A 224 14.18 3.94 34.57
CA TYR A 224 15.08 3.09 33.81
C TYR A 224 16.53 3.51 34.07
N PHE A 225 17.42 2.51 34.13
CA PHE A 225 18.87 2.70 34.13
C PHE A 225 19.52 1.59 33.31
N GLU A 226 20.71 1.86 32.79
CA GLU A 226 21.52 0.87 32.09
C GLU A 226 22.98 0.91 32.56
N ILE A 227 23.67 -0.22 32.41
CA ILE A 227 25.08 -0.37 32.69
C ILE A 227 25.78 -0.92 31.45
N LYS A 228 26.89 -0.31 31.05
CA LYS A 228 27.84 -0.88 30.11
C LYS A 228 28.82 -1.73 30.90
N CYS A 229 28.83 -3.03 30.64
CA CYS A 229 29.65 -3.98 31.38
C CYS A 229 31.00 -4.21 30.68
N LYS A 230 32.08 -4.24 31.45
CA LYS A 230 33.42 -4.63 30.98
C LYS A 230 33.88 -5.87 31.73
N ILE A 231 34.22 -6.93 31.00
CA ILE A 231 34.70 -8.20 31.55
C ILE A 231 36.19 -8.04 31.90
N GLU A 232 36.55 -8.30 33.15
CA GLU A 232 37.93 -8.19 33.65
C GLU A 232 38.57 -9.57 33.90
N GLY A 233 37.80 -10.66 33.87
CA GLY A 233 38.30 -12.03 34.07
C GLY A 233 37.27 -13.12 33.76
N GLU A 234 37.70 -14.37 33.74
CA GLU A 234 36.92 -15.53 33.24
C GLU A 234 35.77 -15.99 34.15
N ASP A 235 35.83 -15.78 35.47
CA ASP A 235 34.77 -16.15 36.42
C ASP A 235 33.76 -15.01 36.64
N ASN A 236 33.42 -14.32 35.56
CA ASN A 236 32.58 -13.13 35.58
C ASN A 236 31.14 -13.41 36.04
N LEU A 237 30.59 -12.45 36.77
CA LEU A 237 29.19 -12.38 37.18
C LEU A 237 28.71 -10.95 37.01
N MET A 238 27.57 -10.80 36.36
CA MET A 238 26.82 -9.55 36.32
C MET A 238 25.35 -9.86 36.55
N VAL A 239 24.80 -9.21 37.55
CA VAL A 239 23.37 -9.17 37.85
C VAL A 239 22.94 -7.72 37.85
N ILE A 240 21.79 -7.43 37.25
CA ILE A 240 21.14 -6.12 37.27
C ILE A 240 19.70 -6.29 37.72
N GLY A 241 19.20 -5.38 38.55
CA GLY A 241 17.81 -5.47 38.97
C GLY A 241 17.32 -4.38 39.89
N LEU A 242 16.23 -4.72 40.56
CA LEU A 242 15.50 -3.90 41.51
C LEU A 242 15.32 -4.67 42.81
N GLN A 243 15.60 -4.01 43.93
CA GLN A 243 15.27 -4.48 45.27
C GLN A 243 14.03 -3.74 45.75
N ASN A 244 13.01 -4.47 46.19
CA ASN A 244 11.86 -3.90 46.86
C ASN A 244 12.25 -3.40 48.26
N CYS A 245 12.03 -2.12 48.54
CA CYS A 245 12.51 -1.53 49.80
C CYS A 245 11.83 -2.09 51.05
N SER A 246 10.58 -2.55 50.93
CA SER A 246 9.72 -2.98 52.05
C SER A 246 9.89 -4.46 52.36
N THR A 247 9.85 -5.32 51.33
CA THR A 247 9.94 -6.78 51.49
C THR A 247 11.37 -7.30 51.38
N LYS A 248 12.29 -6.49 50.85
CA LYS A 248 13.65 -6.89 50.48
C LYS A 248 13.68 -7.98 49.40
N ASN A 249 12.58 -8.20 48.69
CA ASN A 249 12.54 -9.09 47.54
C ASN A 249 13.25 -8.48 46.33
N TYR A 250 13.82 -9.34 45.49
CA TYR A 250 14.59 -8.93 44.33
C TYR A 250 13.89 -9.36 43.04
N THR A 251 13.88 -8.46 42.06
CA THR A 251 13.58 -8.75 40.66
C THR A 251 14.82 -8.47 39.84
N ARG A 252 15.40 -9.49 39.21
CA ARG A 252 16.74 -9.39 38.65
C ARG A 252 16.96 -10.23 37.43
N TYR A 253 17.88 -9.78 36.59
CA TYR A 253 18.43 -10.54 35.49
C TYR A 253 19.87 -10.94 35.81
N ASN A 254 20.19 -12.23 35.65
CA ASN A 254 21.54 -12.78 35.80
C ASN A 254 22.07 -13.17 34.41
N ALA A 255 23.07 -12.45 33.90
CA ALA A 255 23.60 -12.69 32.55
C ALA A 255 24.36 -14.01 32.42
N ARG A 256 25.03 -14.47 33.48
CA ARG A 256 25.76 -15.74 33.46
C ARG A 256 24.82 -16.93 33.38
N GLU A 257 23.73 -16.89 34.15
CA GLU A 257 22.72 -17.95 34.15
C GLU A 257 21.70 -17.82 33.02
N VAL A 258 21.61 -16.67 32.37
CA VAL A 258 20.60 -16.36 31.35
C VAL A 258 19.18 -16.54 31.91
N LYS A 259 18.96 -15.99 33.11
CA LYS A 259 17.70 -16.12 33.85
C LYS A 259 17.21 -14.79 34.38
N ILE A 260 15.89 -14.63 34.38
CA ILE A 260 15.20 -13.63 35.20
C ILE A 260 14.74 -14.32 36.48
N LYS A 261 14.96 -13.69 37.64
CA LYS A 261 14.47 -14.17 38.94
C LYS A 261 13.60 -13.10 39.59
N HIS A 262 12.47 -13.53 40.15
CA HIS A 262 11.58 -12.69 40.94
C HIS A 262 11.13 -13.46 42.17
N CYS A 263 11.54 -13.01 43.36
CA CYS A 263 11.33 -13.75 44.60
C CYS A 263 11.87 -15.20 44.45
N LEU A 264 10.98 -16.21 44.57
CA LEU A 264 11.31 -17.63 44.42
C LEU A 264 11.14 -18.16 42.99
N GLN A 265 10.67 -17.33 42.06
CA GLN A 265 10.39 -17.71 40.68
C GLN A 265 11.64 -17.48 39.81
N GLU A 266 11.91 -18.43 38.91
CA GLU A 266 12.97 -18.34 37.91
C GLU A 266 12.39 -18.55 36.51
N PHE A 267 12.80 -17.71 35.57
CA PHE A 267 12.38 -17.75 34.17
C PHE A 267 13.62 -17.93 33.30
N ASN A 268 13.71 -19.07 32.63
CA ASN A 268 14.76 -19.36 31.66
C ASN A 268 14.49 -18.61 30.36
N LEU A 269 15.52 -18.01 29.79
CA LEU A 269 15.44 -17.29 28.52
C LEU A 269 16.02 -18.14 27.40
N ALA A 270 15.48 -18.00 26.19
CA ALA A 270 16.06 -18.62 25.02
C ALA A 270 17.44 -18.02 24.72
N THR A 271 18.35 -18.85 24.20
CA THR A 271 19.72 -18.55 23.72
C THR A 271 20.15 -17.08 23.82
N PHE A 272 21.07 -16.80 24.75
CA PHE A 272 21.61 -15.47 25.00
C PHE A 272 23.13 -15.55 25.09
N SER A 273 23.82 -14.55 24.55
CA SER A 273 25.27 -14.39 24.70
C SER A 273 25.58 -13.09 25.43
N TRP A 274 26.40 -13.16 26.46
CA TRP A 274 26.96 -12.00 27.14
C TRP A 274 28.39 -11.78 26.65
N ASN A 275 28.64 -10.63 26.05
CA ASN A 275 29.95 -10.22 25.52
C ASN A 275 30.53 -9.03 26.30
N ASP A 276 31.84 -8.83 26.16
CA ASP A 276 32.50 -7.63 26.68
C ASP A 276 31.95 -6.37 26.00
N GLY A 277 31.65 -5.33 26.80
CA GLY A 277 31.10 -4.07 26.33
C GLY A 277 29.58 -4.03 26.15
N ASP A 278 28.86 -5.15 26.38
CA ASP A 278 27.40 -5.19 26.31
C ASP A 278 26.75 -4.22 27.31
N ILE A 279 25.62 -3.64 26.90
CA ILE A 279 24.83 -2.72 27.71
C ILE A 279 23.59 -3.45 28.23
N PHE A 280 23.43 -3.51 29.55
CA PHE A 280 22.28 -4.12 30.20
C PHE A 280 21.45 -3.07 30.89
N GLY A 281 20.14 -3.13 30.71
CA GLY A 281 19.21 -2.18 31.30
C GLY A 281 18.13 -2.84 32.13
N CYS A 282 17.61 -2.07 33.08
CA CYS A 282 16.51 -2.48 33.94
C CYS A 282 15.55 -1.31 34.11
N GLY A 283 14.27 -1.58 33.86
CA GLY A 283 13.20 -0.61 34.02
C GLY A 283 12.11 -1.11 34.93
N VAL A 284 11.46 -0.16 35.63
CA VAL A 284 10.18 -0.38 36.31
C VAL A 284 9.15 0.58 35.76
N VAL A 285 7.95 0.06 35.54
CA VAL A 285 6.81 0.83 35.06
C VAL A 285 5.72 0.80 36.12
N TYR A 286 5.37 1.98 36.61
CA TYR A 286 4.24 2.17 37.50
C TYR A 286 2.98 2.55 36.71
N PRO A 287 1.84 1.91 37.00
CA PRO A 287 0.57 2.31 36.42
C PRO A 287 0.03 3.60 37.04
N PRO A 288 -0.89 4.29 36.33
CA PRO A 288 -1.67 5.40 36.87
C PRO A 288 -2.33 5.08 38.21
N ASN A 289 -2.38 6.03 39.13
CA ASN A 289 -2.93 5.84 40.48
C ASN A 289 -4.41 5.41 40.50
N LYS A 290 -5.20 5.83 39.50
CA LYS A 290 -6.63 5.47 39.38
C LYS A 290 -6.89 4.07 38.84
N LYS A 291 -5.87 3.35 38.36
CA LYS A 291 -6.01 2.02 37.79
C LYS A 291 -5.49 1.00 38.80
N ASN A 292 -6.32 0.02 39.16
CA ASN A 292 -5.91 -1.12 40.00
C ASN A 292 -5.04 -2.10 39.18
N ARG A 293 -3.87 -1.64 38.73
CA ARG A 293 -2.86 -2.42 38.01
C ARG A 293 -1.61 -2.49 38.87
N MET A 294 -0.87 -3.59 38.75
CA MET A 294 0.41 -3.77 39.43
C MET A 294 1.54 -3.14 38.63
N PRO A 295 2.61 -2.65 39.29
CA PRO A 295 3.83 -2.28 38.59
C PRO A 295 4.48 -3.51 37.96
N TYR A 296 5.32 -3.28 36.96
CA TYR A 296 6.09 -4.35 36.33
C TYR A 296 7.53 -3.93 36.07
N ALA A 297 8.45 -4.90 36.10
CA ALA A 297 9.84 -4.71 35.72
C ALA A 297 10.14 -5.36 34.38
N PHE A 298 11.12 -4.82 33.66
CA PHE A 298 11.63 -5.44 32.44
C PHE A 298 13.15 -5.23 32.34
N PHE A 299 13.78 -6.03 31.50
CA PHE A 299 15.22 -6.02 31.28
C PHE A 299 15.53 -5.83 29.80
N THR A 300 16.67 -5.22 29.51
CA THR A 300 17.14 -5.01 28.14
C THR A 300 18.61 -5.37 28.00
N GLN A 301 19.02 -5.82 26.81
CA GLN A 301 20.42 -5.91 26.38
C GLN A 301 20.57 -5.15 25.07
N ASN A 302 21.55 -4.25 24.98
CA ASN A 302 21.85 -3.46 23.79
C ASN A 302 20.59 -2.81 23.20
N GLY A 303 19.76 -2.23 24.09
CA GLY A 303 18.53 -1.53 23.73
C GLY A 303 17.34 -2.43 23.32
N LYS A 304 17.46 -3.76 23.41
CA LYS A 304 16.38 -4.71 23.09
C LYS A 304 15.87 -5.39 24.35
N LEU A 305 14.55 -5.62 24.44
CA LEU A 305 13.94 -6.34 25.56
C LEU A 305 14.47 -7.78 25.67
N ILE A 306 14.73 -8.21 26.90
CA ILE A 306 15.09 -9.58 27.24
C ILE A 306 13.85 -10.28 27.80
N GLY A 307 13.36 -11.29 27.09
CA GLY A 307 12.19 -12.06 27.53
C GLY A 307 10.93 -11.21 27.66
N LYS A 308 10.05 -11.59 28.60
CA LYS A 308 8.83 -10.86 28.97
C LYS A 308 9.04 -10.01 30.22
N ALA A 309 8.12 -9.07 30.46
CA ALA A 309 8.10 -8.31 31.70
C ALA A 309 7.66 -9.17 32.90
N ILE A 310 7.99 -8.72 34.10
CA ILE A 310 7.65 -9.36 35.37
C ILE A 310 6.64 -8.49 36.10
N LEU A 311 5.44 -9.01 36.37
CA LEU A 311 4.51 -8.36 37.28
C LEU A 311 5.07 -8.36 38.69
N LEU A 312 5.11 -7.20 39.32
CA LEU A 312 5.58 -7.05 40.69
C LEU A 312 4.36 -7.15 41.59
N ASN A 313 4.14 -8.34 42.16
CA ASN A 313 2.89 -8.70 42.87
C ASN A 313 2.72 -8.03 44.24
N GLU A 314 3.58 -7.07 44.56
CA GLU A 314 3.60 -6.37 45.83
C GLU A 314 3.06 -4.96 45.62
N ASN A 315 2.13 -4.55 46.48
CA ASN A 315 1.64 -3.16 46.56
C ASN A 315 2.72 -2.25 47.15
N ASN A 316 3.90 -2.24 46.53
CA ASN A 316 4.98 -1.36 46.89
C ASN A 316 5.27 -0.38 45.76
N ASP A 317 5.46 0.85 46.18
CA ASP A 317 5.73 2.00 45.36
C ASP A 317 7.22 2.36 45.34
N LEU A 318 8.10 1.52 45.92
CA LEU A 318 9.51 1.84 46.13
C LEU A 318 10.46 0.68 45.77
N TYR A 319 11.25 0.88 44.71
CA TYR A 319 12.27 -0.07 44.26
C TYR A 319 13.64 0.61 44.16
N ILE A 320 14.69 0.00 44.71
CA ILE A 320 16.07 0.49 44.60
C ILE A 320 16.79 -0.23 43.44
N PRO A 321 17.38 0.51 42.50
CA PRO A 321 18.32 -0.04 41.52
C PRO A 321 19.51 -0.69 42.22
N TYR A 322 19.90 -1.86 41.73
CA TYR A 322 21.09 -2.53 42.22
C TYR A 322 21.77 -3.37 41.14
N ILE A 323 23.04 -3.68 41.39
CA ILE A 323 23.82 -4.60 40.59
C ILE A 323 24.65 -5.52 41.48
N ILE A 324 25.01 -6.70 40.96
CA ILE A 324 26.00 -7.60 41.57
C ILE A 324 27.10 -7.86 40.57
N LEU A 325 28.35 -7.66 40.98
CA LEU A 325 29.52 -7.80 40.11
C LEU A 325 30.56 -8.75 40.72
N ARG A 326 31.16 -9.58 39.86
CA ARG A 326 32.41 -10.31 40.10
C ARG A 326 33.20 -10.37 38.80
N CYS A 327 34.48 -10.03 38.83
CA CYS A 327 35.34 -9.94 37.63
C CYS A 327 34.75 -9.05 36.51
N CYS A 328 34.00 -8.02 36.87
CA CYS A 328 33.33 -7.10 35.95
C CYS A 328 33.41 -5.67 36.45
N SER A 329 33.79 -4.74 35.57
CA SER A 329 33.60 -3.30 35.77
C SER A 329 32.27 -2.87 35.12
N ALA A 330 31.74 -1.73 35.54
CA ALA A 330 30.50 -1.18 35.00
C ALA A 330 30.55 0.35 34.90
N GLU A 331 30.07 0.89 33.77
CA GLU A 331 29.73 2.30 33.62
C GLU A 331 28.21 2.42 33.55
N THR A 332 27.61 3.18 34.46
CA THR A 332 26.15 3.31 34.55
C THR A 332 25.66 4.57 33.86
N ASN A 333 24.44 4.51 33.34
CA ASN A 333 23.66 5.65 32.90
C ASN A 333 22.32 5.61 33.65
N PHE A 334 22.12 6.55 34.58
CA PHE A 334 20.84 6.73 35.27
C PHE A 334 19.86 7.67 34.53
N GLY A 335 20.23 8.15 33.32
CA GLY A 335 19.39 9.04 32.52
C GLY A 335 19.42 10.51 32.97
N HIS A 336 20.46 10.93 33.69
CA HIS A 336 20.57 12.32 34.13
C HIS A 336 20.98 13.27 32.99
N ALA A 337 21.73 12.79 32.00
CA ALA A 337 22.28 13.56 30.89
C ALA A 337 21.93 12.93 29.52
N LEU A 338 20.64 12.69 29.26
CA LEU A 338 20.17 11.99 28.04
C LEU A 338 20.55 12.68 26.72
N GLU A 339 20.80 13.98 26.72
CA GLU A 339 21.22 14.71 25.51
C GLU A 339 22.64 14.35 25.08
N THR A 340 23.55 14.14 26.04
CA THR A 340 24.97 13.85 25.78
C THR A 340 25.31 12.38 25.96
N LYS A 341 24.54 11.65 26.77
CA LYS A 341 24.65 10.22 27.06
C LYS A 341 23.25 9.59 26.98
N PRO A 342 22.68 9.44 25.76
CA PRO A 342 21.37 8.82 25.60
C PRO A 342 21.42 7.35 26.02
N PHE A 343 20.25 6.81 26.39
CA PHE A 343 20.13 5.37 26.59
C PHE A 343 20.29 4.61 25.28
N CYS A 344 20.80 3.39 25.36
CA CYS A 344 20.74 2.45 24.24
C CYS A 344 19.29 2.00 23.97
N PHE A 345 18.49 1.87 25.03
CA PHE A 345 17.05 1.60 24.92
C PHE A 345 16.26 2.85 24.52
N ASP A 346 15.47 2.75 23.46
CA ASP A 346 14.64 3.86 22.99
C ASP A 346 13.40 4.06 23.86
N ILE A 347 13.56 4.91 24.90
CA ILE A 347 12.48 5.20 25.84
C ILE A 347 11.28 5.94 25.23
N SER A 348 11.42 6.51 24.02
CA SER A 348 10.36 7.27 23.34
C SER A 348 9.35 6.37 22.62
N LYS A 349 9.76 5.15 22.24
CA LYS A 349 8.92 4.18 21.53
C LYS A 349 8.11 3.27 22.45
N ASN A 350 8.07 3.57 23.75
CA ASN A 350 7.55 2.61 24.72
C ASN A 350 6.03 2.52 24.74
N PHE A 351 5.56 1.32 24.43
CA PHE A 351 4.19 0.91 24.64
C PHE A 351 4.08 0.20 25.99
N VAL A 352 2.90 0.27 26.60
CA VAL A 352 2.58 -0.56 27.76
C VAL A 352 2.67 -2.02 27.33
N LEU A 353 3.61 -2.77 27.92
CA LEU A 353 3.79 -4.18 27.62
C LEU A 353 2.52 -4.96 27.95
N LYS A 354 2.21 -5.96 27.11
CA LYS A 354 1.01 -6.81 27.23
C LYS A 354 1.34 -8.24 27.64
N GLU A 355 2.61 -8.62 27.56
CA GLU A 355 3.09 -9.95 27.86
C GLU A 355 3.93 -9.94 29.13
N PHE A 356 3.57 -10.82 30.05
CA PHE A 356 4.22 -11.00 31.34
C PHE A 356 4.50 -12.49 31.55
N TYR A 357 5.49 -12.79 32.39
CA TYR A 357 5.70 -14.16 32.89
C TYR A 357 4.70 -14.55 33.97
#